data_AF-A0A183SWM6-F1
#
_entry.id   AF-A0A183SWM6-F1
#
_cell.length_a   1.000
_cell.length_b   1.000
_cell.length_c   1.000
_cell.angle_alpha   90.00
_cell.angle_beta   90.00
_cell.angle_gamma   90.00
#
_symmetry.space_group_name_H-M   'P 1'
#
loop_
_entity.id
_entity.type
_entity.pdbx_description
1 polymer ?
#
loop_
_entity_poly.entity_id
_entity_poly.type
_entity_poly.pdbx_seq_one_letter_code
_entity_poly.pdbx_strand_id
1 'polypeptide(L)'
;MAVFLDVVYRSEEKDRVPSVLTNGIMSNILPFLKTRTASNARHFALASQVLATLSSYQFTRRAWRKEVFDMLMDANFFQMSPSALYSWCVLVDNLMTQDKNAFKEALTRLTVSQSSGLNIFSSKEAEYEQRSMYLKKLNFIVYTSEWDQYSRSVSEVLERVTDNLRAISGIVVPITTQVFLCTRVLISRISSASLASLWHIVIPELVSVFKNFADRLHGRKGPAPTAIALQQYPLSQLYLLLSACKLLATMLLLPENKAPQLFLRAKDGIGLANEGGAPEQHAWSIKVTGL
;
A
#
# COMPACT_ATOMS: atom_id res chain seq x y z
N MET A 1 30.48 3.91 2.36
CA MET A 1 30.41 2.58 3.02
C MET A 1 30.62 1.42 2.04
N ALA A 2 29.90 1.32 0.92
CA ALA A 2 30.13 0.26 -0.07
C ALA A 2 31.60 0.23 -0.57
N VAL A 3 32.16 1.40 -0.93
CA VAL A 3 33.58 1.53 -1.33
C VAL A 3 34.54 1.14 -0.20
N PHE A 4 34.25 1.52 1.05
CA PHE A 4 35.06 1.15 2.20
C PHE A 4 35.03 -0.35 2.46
N LEU A 5 33.86 -1.00 2.38
CA LEU A 5 33.74 -2.45 2.57
C LEU A 5 34.37 -3.23 1.42
N ASP A 6 34.33 -2.74 0.19
CA ASP A 6 34.98 -3.38 -0.96
C ASP A 6 36.51 -3.19 -0.94
N VAL A 7 36.99 -2.08 -0.35
CA VAL A 7 38.42 -1.82 -0.08
C VAL A 7 38.94 -2.65 1.10
N VAL A 8 38.14 -2.79 2.17
CA VAL A 8 38.52 -3.51 3.40
C VAL A 8 38.41 -5.03 3.23
N TYR A 9 37.39 -5.52 2.52
CA TYR A 9 37.21 -6.95 2.26
C TYR A 9 37.59 -7.29 0.82
N ARG A 10 38.86 -7.67 0.63
CA ARG A 10 39.32 -8.34 -0.61
C ARG A 10 38.47 -9.59 -0.86
N SER A 11 38.35 -9.99 -2.14
CA SER A 11 37.43 -11.03 -2.63
C SER A 11 37.37 -12.33 -1.81
N GLU A 12 38.46 -12.72 -1.15
CA GLU A 12 38.57 -13.97 -0.38
C GLU A 12 37.94 -13.90 1.03
N GLU A 13 37.70 -12.71 1.59
CA GLU A 13 37.14 -12.54 2.94
C GLU A 13 35.64 -12.20 2.97
N LYS A 14 35.00 -12.13 1.80
CA LYS A 14 33.58 -11.74 1.66
C LYS A 14 32.62 -12.67 2.42
N ASP A 15 32.98 -13.93 2.65
CA ASP A 15 32.21 -14.88 3.47
C ASP A 15 32.28 -14.60 4.98
N ARG A 16 33.32 -13.89 5.46
CA ARG A 16 33.46 -13.51 6.88
C ARG A 16 32.68 -12.24 7.22
N VAL A 17 32.39 -11.41 6.21
CA VAL A 17 31.68 -10.12 6.34
C VAL A 17 30.40 -10.25 7.18
N PRO A 18 29.49 -11.21 6.93
CA PRO A 18 28.26 -11.30 7.72
C PRO A 18 28.52 -11.54 9.22
N SER A 19 29.50 -12.39 9.56
CA SER A 19 29.82 -12.71 10.97
C SER A 19 30.36 -11.49 11.70
N VAL A 20 31.30 -10.77 11.08
CA VAL A 20 31.88 -9.54 11.65
C VAL A 20 30.82 -8.46 11.83
N LEU A 21 29.95 -8.27 10.84
CA LEU A 21 28.86 -7.29 10.93
C LEU A 21 27.84 -7.67 11.99
N THR A 22 27.55 -8.97 12.13
CA THR A 22 26.62 -9.48 13.14
C THR A 22 27.17 -9.22 14.55
N ASN A 23 28.41 -9.61 14.80
CA ASN A 23 29.03 -9.54 16.12
C ASN A 23 29.45 -8.12 16.51
N GLY A 24 29.84 -7.29 15.54
CA GLY A 24 30.35 -5.94 15.76
C GLY A 24 29.26 -4.86 15.72
N ILE A 25 28.48 -4.79 14.64
CA ILE A 25 27.54 -3.67 14.44
C ILE A 25 26.12 -4.07 14.84
N MET A 26 25.61 -5.18 14.31
CA MET A 26 24.22 -5.59 14.52
C MET A 26 23.91 -5.82 16.00
N SER A 27 24.78 -6.52 16.73
CA SER A 27 24.67 -6.75 18.18
C SER A 27 24.46 -5.47 18.99
N ASN A 28 25.08 -4.37 18.58
CA ASN A 28 24.99 -3.07 19.24
C ASN A 28 23.76 -2.26 18.84
N ILE A 29 23.31 -2.36 17.57
CA ILE A 29 22.18 -1.55 17.09
C ILE A 29 20.82 -2.22 17.27
N LEU A 30 20.78 -3.56 17.30
CA LEU A 30 19.53 -4.33 17.33
C LEU A 30 18.64 -4.05 18.55
N PRO A 31 19.17 -3.83 19.77
CA PRO A 31 18.34 -3.47 20.93
C PRO A 31 17.55 -2.18 20.71
N PHE A 32 18.15 -1.19 20.05
CA PHE A 32 17.49 0.06 19.70
C PHE A 32 16.44 -0.13 18.61
N LEU A 33 16.63 -1.08 17.69
CA LEU A 33 15.68 -1.38 16.62
C LEU A 33 14.44 -2.14 17.12
N LYS A 34 14.59 -2.96 18.16
CA LYS A 34 13.50 -3.75 18.75
C LYS A 34 12.61 -2.96 19.72
N THR A 35 13.08 -1.82 20.23
CA THR A 35 12.35 -1.03 21.24
C THR A 35 11.61 0.15 20.61
N ARG A 36 10.27 0.14 20.61
CA ARG A 36 9.44 1.20 20.02
C ARG A 36 8.83 2.11 21.09
N THR A 37 9.66 2.98 21.67
CA THR A 37 9.23 3.97 22.68
C THR A 37 9.59 5.40 22.26
N ALA A 38 8.89 6.38 22.80
CA ALA A 38 9.18 7.80 22.53
C ALA A 38 10.60 8.20 22.94
N SER A 39 11.10 7.69 24.07
CA SER A 39 12.47 7.93 24.55
C SER A 39 13.53 7.31 23.64
N ASN A 40 13.22 6.17 23.00
CA ASN A 40 14.13 5.49 22.09
C ASN A 40 14.04 5.99 20.64
N ALA A 41 13.08 6.86 20.30
CA ALA A 41 12.79 7.25 18.91
C ALA A 41 14.01 7.79 18.13
N ARG A 42 14.87 8.57 18.80
CA ARG A 42 16.11 9.10 18.18
C ARG A 42 17.13 7.99 17.89
N HIS A 43 17.38 7.11 18.86
CA HIS A 43 18.30 5.98 18.69
C HIS A 43 17.78 5.00 17.65
N PHE A 44 16.46 4.74 17.63
CA PHE A 44 15.82 3.93 16.59
C PHE A 44 16.07 4.50 15.18
N ALA A 45 15.93 5.82 15.00
CA ALA A 45 16.15 6.46 13.71
C ALA A 45 17.62 6.37 13.26
N LEU A 46 18.58 6.63 14.16
CA LEU A 46 20.01 6.52 13.86
C LEU A 46 20.43 5.07 13.57
N ALA A 47 19.95 4.12 14.37
CA ALA A 47 20.19 2.68 14.13
C ALA A 47 19.60 2.23 12.78
N SER A 48 18.41 2.72 12.42
CA SER A 48 17.79 2.45 11.12
C SER A 48 18.62 3.00 9.97
N GLN A 49 19.20 4.20 10.11
CA GLN A 49 20.06 4.82 9.11
C GLN A 49 21.38 4.06 8.90
N VAL A 50 22.02 3.62 9.99
CA VAL A 50 23.22 2.76 9.93
C VAL A 50 22.88 1.46 9.21
N LEU A 51 21.77 0.83 9.57
CA LEU A 51 21.34 -0.42 8.95
C LEU A 51 21.02 -0.23 7.45
N ALA A 52 20.34 0.86 7.07
CA ALA A 52 20.06 1.18 5.67
C ALA A 52 21.35 1.31 4.85
N THR A 53 22.36 1.97 5.43
CA THR A 53 23.67 2.12 4.80
C THR A 53 24.38 0.78 4.62
N LEU A 54 24.33 -0.10 5.62
CA LEU A 54 24.90 -1.46 5.53
C LEU A 54 24.16 -2.33 4.53
N SER A 55 22.82 -2.22 4.48
CA SER A 55 21.96 -3.02 3.62
C SER A 55 22.22 -2.81 2.13
N SER A 56 22.77 -1.66 1.75
CA SER A 56 23.09 -1.34 0.36
C SER A 56 24.19 -2.22 -0.23
N TYR A 57 24.95 -2.95 0.61
CA TYR A 57 25.98 -3.88 0.16
C TYR A 57 25.50 -5.33 0.28
N GLN A 58 25.32 -6.02 -0.86
CA GLN A 58 24.67 -7.33 -0.92
C GLN A 58 25.31 -8.40 -0.03
N PHE A 59 26.63 -8.36 0.17
CA PHE A 59 27.34 -9.34 1.02
C PHE A 59 26.97 -9.21 2.51
N THR A 60 26.40 -8.08 2.94
CA THR A 60 25.93 -7.91 4.33
C THR A 60 24.57 -8.54 4.58
N ARG A 61 23.82 -8.91 3.51
CA ARG A 61 22.43 -9.39 3.57
C ARG A 61 22.19 -10.46 4.63
N ARG A 62 23.11 -11.43 4.75
CA ARG A 62 23.00 -12.53 5.73
C ARG A 62 22.95 -12.04 7.19
N ALA A 63 23.55 -10.88 7.51
CA ALA A 63 23.60 -10.34 8.86
C ALA A 63 22.31 -9.64 9.31
N TRP A 64 21.49 -9.13 8.37
CA TRP A 64 20.34 -8.28 8.70
C TRP A 64 19.01 -8.74 8.11
N ARG A 65 19.00 -9.55 7.03
CA ARG A 65 17.78 -9.91 6.30
C ARG A 65 16.68 -10.45 7.19
N LYS A 66 17.00 -11.39 8.08
CA LYS A 66 16.03 -11.98 9.00
C LYS A 66 15.40 -10.93 9.92
N GLU A 67 16.23 -10.15 10.61
CA GLU A 67 15.76 -9.14 11.57
C GLU A 67 14.93 -8.05 10.89
N VAL A 68 15.32 -7.59 9.70
CA VAL A 68 14.57 -6.59 8.92
C VAL A 68 13.22 -7.15 8.46
N PHE A 69 13.20 -8.39 7.97
CA PHE A 69 11.96 -9.04 7.56
C PHE A 69 11.01 -9.26 8.74
N ASP A 70 11.52 -9.74 9.88
CA ASP A 70 10.72 -9.95 11.09
C ASP A 70 10.17 -8.61 11.63
N MET A 71 10.97 -7.54 11.62
CA MET A 71 10.49 -6.20 11.99
C MET A 71 9.46 -5.63 11.02
N LEU A 72 9.57 -5.91 9.71
CA LEU A 72 8.54 -5.52 8.73
C LEU A 72 7.21 -6.24 9.02
N MET A 73 7.27 -7.47 9.51
CA MET A 73 6.09 -8.27 9.87
C MET A 73 5.49 -7.89 11.23
N ASP A 74 6.23 -7.18 12.09
CA ASP A 74 5.78 -6.74 13.41
C ASP A 74 4.55 -5.80 13.36
N ALA A 75 3.65 -5.92 14.33
CA ALA A 75 2.41 -5.13 14.37
C ALA A 75 2.68 -3.62 14.54
N ASN A 76 3.75 -3.27 15.24
CA ASN A 76 4.15 -1.89 15.51
C ASN A 76 5.14 -1.35 14.46
N PHE A 77 5.29 -2.01 13.31
CA PHE A 77 6.24 -1.62 12.27
C PHE A 77 6.20 -0.11 11.97
N PHE A 78 5.01 0.42 11.67
CA PHE A 78 4.81 1.83 11.32
C PHE A 78 4.86 2.81 12.52
N GLN A 79 5.06 2.34 13.75
CA GLN A 79 5.34 3.21 14.90
C GLN A 79 6.80 3.66 14.85
N MET A 80 7.05 4.68 14.03
CA MET A 80 8.37 5.27 13.84
C MET A 80 8.28 6.73 13.38
N SER A 81 9.36 7.49 13.54
CA SER A 81 9.47 8.85 13.02
C SER A 81 9.58 8.86 11.48
N PRO A 82 9.25 9.99 10.81
CA PRO A 82 9.47 10.14 9.38
C PRO A 82 10.94 9.90 8.96
N SER A 83 11.89 10.37 9.76
CA SER A 83 13.33 10.16 9.50
C SER A 83 13.71 8.68 9.48
N ALA A 84 13.19 7.89 10.41
CA ALA A 84 13.38 6.46 10.41
C ALA A 84 12.68 5.82 9.20
N LEU A 85 11.46 6.24 8.88
CA LEU A 85 10.69 5.69 7.76
C LEU A 85 11.43 5.81 6.42
N TYR A 86 12.14 6.93 6.17
CA TYR A 86 13.00 7.06 4.98
C TYR A 86 14.11 5.99 4.93
N SER A 87 14.73 5.68 6.06
CA SER A 87 15.72 4.60 6.14
C SER A 87 15.08 3.23 5.88
N TRP A 88 13.84 3.04 6.35
CA TRP A 88 13.08 1.82 6.11
C TRP A 88 12.61 1.65 4.66
N CYS A 89 12.41 2.74 3.92
CA CYS A 89 12.21 2.65 2.47
C CYS A 89 13.40 1.96 1.79
N VAL A 90 14.62 2.40 2.12
CA VAL A 90 15.87 1.81 1.58
C VAL A 90 16.04 0.36 2.04
N LEU A 91 15.74 0.06 3.30
CA LEU A 91 15.87 -1.29 3.84
C LEU A 91 14.92 -2.28 3.19
N VAL A 92 13.65 -1.91 3.04
CA VAL A 92 12.65 -2.78 2.42
C VAL A 92 12.93 -2.95 0.93
N ASP A 93 13.36 -1.90 0.24
CA ASP A 93 13.81 -2.03 -1.15
C ASP A 93 14.99 -3.00 -1.28
N ASN A 94 16.07 -2.81 -0.50
CA ASN A 94 17.21 -3.72 -0.49
C ASN A 94 16.84 -5.16 -0.11
N LEU A 95 15.92 -5.35 0.84
CA LEU A 95 15.42 -6.67 1.24
C LEU A 95 14.77 -7.40 0.06
N MET A 96 13.98 -6.68 -0.73
CA MET A 96 13.21 -7.24 -1.84
C MET A 96 14.04 -7.41 -3.12
N THR A 97 14.95 -6.49 -3.41
CA THR A 97 15.81 -6.55 -4.60
C THR A 97 16.93 -7.57 -4.45
N GLN A 98 17.50 -7.68 -3.25
CA GLN A 98 18.61 -8.61 -3.02
C GLN A 98 18.12 -10.04 -2.76
N ASP A 99 16.84 -10.27 -2.48
CA ASP A 99 16.27 -11.61 -2.36
C ASP A 99 15.01 -11.82 -3.21
N LYS A 100 15.17 -12.65 -4.24
CA LYS A 100 14.12 -13.01 -5.19
C LYS A 100 12.92 -13.70 -4.54
N ASN A 101 13.09 -14.31 -3.36
CA ASN A 101 12.00 -14.99 -2.65
C ASN A 101 11.29 -14.10 -1.61
N ALA A 102 11.86 -12.94 -1.25
CA ALA A 102 11.34 -12.12 -0.16
C ALA A 102 9.92 -11.61 -0.44
N PHE A 103 9.62 -11.24 -1.68
CA PHE A 103 8.29 -10.78 -2.06
C PHE A 103 7.24 -11.89 -1.93
N LYS A 104 7.55 -13.10 -2.43
CA LYS A 104 6.67 -14.27 -2.31
C LYS A 104 6.50 -14.68 -0.84
N GLU A 105 7.57 -14.65 -0.05
CA GLU A 105 7.51 -14.88 1.40
C GLU A 105 6.60 -13.85 2.08
N ALA A 106 6.71 -12.57 1.72
CA ALA A 106 5.87 -11.51 2.26
C ALA A 106 4.40 -11.70 1.87
N LEU A 107 4.09 -12.05 0.62
CA LEU A 107 2.73 -12.41 0.22
C LEU A 107 2.19 -13.55 1.09
N THR A 108 2.93 -14.62 1.31
CA THR A 108 2.48 -15.74 2.16
C THR A 108 2.26 -15.31 3.62
N ARG A 109 3.12 -14.45 4.19
CA ARG A 109 2.95 -14.01 5.58
C ARG A 109 1.88 -12.94 5.78
N LEU A 110 1.61 -12.14 4.76
CA LEU A 110 0.61 -11.06 4.77
C LEU A 110 -0.79 -11.55 4.33
N THR A 111 -1.11 -12.82 4.57
CA THR A 111 -2.47 -13.35 4.51
C THR A 111 -3.00 -13.61 5.90
N VAL A 112 -4.24 -13.19 6.16
CA VAL A 112 -5.00 -13.76 7.27
C VAL A 112 -5.43 -15.15 6.84
N SER A 113 -4.87 -16.18 7.47
CA SER A 113 -5.34 -17.56 7.30
C SER A 113 -6.80 -17.62 7.74
N GLN A 114 -7.67 -18.16 6.88
CA GLN A 114 -9.02 -18.57 7.27
C GLN A 114 -8.85 -19.78 8.18
N SER A 115 -8.51 -19.56 9.46
CA SER A 115 -8.41 -20.66 10.40
C SER A 115 -9.78 -21.29 10.55
N SER A 116 -9.97 -22.45 9.92
CA SER A 116 -11.10 -23.37 10.11
C SER A 116 -11.14 -23.99 11.52
N GLY A 117 -10.52 -23.34 12.51
CA GLY A 117 -10.35 -23.84 13.86
C GLY A 117 -10.33 -22.71 14.88
N LEU A 118 -11.41 -22.67 15.69
CA LEU A 118 -11.41 -22.30 17.12
C LEU A 118 -10.80 -20.95 17.56
N ASN A 119 -10.80 -19.90 16.73
CA ASN A 119 -10.65 -18.53 17.24
C ASN A 119 -12.03 -17.93 17.61
N ILE A 120 -12.68 -18.53 18.60
CA ILE A 120 -14.02 -18.13 19.08
C ILE A 120 -13.98 -16.75 19.81
N PHE A 121 -12.78 -16.25 20.14
CA PHE A 121 -12.59 -15.04 20.95
C PHE A 121 -12.07 -13.81 20.19
N SER A 122 -11.74 -13.91 18.90
CA SER A 122 -11.35 -12.72 18.10
C SER A 122 -12.57 -12.09 17.43
N SER A 123 -12.81 -10.81 17.68
CA SER A 123 -13.91 -10.10 17.03
C SER A 123 -13.64 -9.89 15.54
N LYS A 124 -14.72 -9.80 14.75
CA LYS A 124 -14.68 -9.51 13.32
C LYS A 124 -13.96 -8.19 13.02
N GLU A 125 -14.07 -7.22 13.91
CA GLU A 125 -13.38 -5.93 13.85
C GLU A 125 -11.85 -6.10 13.99
N ALA A 126 -11.39 -6.97 14.90
CA ALA A 126 -9.96 -7.23 15.06
C ALA A 126 -9.36 -7.89 13.81
N GLU A 127 -10.11 -8.80 13.17
CA GLU A 127 -9.71 -9.40 11.89
C GLU A 127 -9.59 -8.34 10.78
N TYR A 128 -10.54 -7.41 10.70
CA TYR A 128 -10.50 -6.32 9.73
C TYR A 128 -9.33 -5.37 9.93
N GLU A 129 -8.96 -5.06 11.18
CA GLU A 129 -7.77 -4.27 11.47
C GLU A 129 -6.48 -5.03 11.11
N GLN A 130 -6.42 -6.33 11.37
CA GLN A 130 -5.27 -7.15 10.98
C GLN A 130 -5.11 -7.21 9.45
N ARG A 131 -6.21 -7.42 8.72
CA ARG A 131 -6.24 -7.39 7.25
C ARG A 131 -5.79 -6.04 6.70
N SER A 132 -6.29 -4.95 7.26
CA SER A 132 -5.90 -3.59 6.86
C SER A 132 -4.40 -3.35 7.10
N MET A 133 -3.87 -3.79 8.24
CA MET A 133 -2.46 -3.69 8.56
C MET A 133 -1.58 -4.46 7.55
N TYR A 134 -2.00 -5.67 7.16
CA TYR A 134 -1.28 -6.46 6.15
C TYR A 134 -1.32 -5.83 4.77
N LEU A 135 -2.47 -5.31 4.34
CA LEU A 135 -2.56 -4.53 3.10
C LEU A 135 -1.66 -3.29 3.15
N LYS A 136 -1.58 -2.59 4.29
CA LYS A 136 -0.69 -1.44 4.46
C LYS A 136 0.79 -1.82 4.31
N LYS A 137 1.21 -2.98 4.82
CA LYS A 137 2.57 -3.50 4.65
C LYS A 137 2.85 -3.87 3.20
N LEU A 138 1.91 -4.54 2.53
CA LEU A 138 2.01 -4.85 1.10
C LEU A 138 2.13 -3.57 0.25
N ASN A 139 1.30 -2.56 0.54
CA ASN A 139 1.36 -1.25 -0.09
C ASN A 139 2.73 -0.59 0.10
N PHE A 140 3.31 -0.71 1.29
CA PHE A 140 4.64 -0.16 1.57
C PHE A 140 5.72 -0.87 0.74
N ILE A 141 5.70 -2.20 0.66
CA ILE A 141 6.65 -2.98 -0.15
C ILE A 141 6.62 -2.56 -1.63
N VAL A 142 5.43 -2.40 -2.21
CA VAL A 142 5.28 -1.94 -3.60
C VAL A 142 5.70 -0.48 -3.75
N TYR A 143 5.35 0.38 -2.79
CA TYR A 143 5.71 1.79 -2.80
C TYR A 143 7.23 2.03 -2.78
N THR A 144 7.98 1.22 -2.02
CA THR A 144 9.44 1.39 -1.90
C THR A 144 10.21 0.82 -3.08
N SER A 145 9.57 0.04 -3.95
CA SER A 145 10.22 -0.62 -5.09
C SER A 145 10.48 0.30 -6.28
N GLU A 146 11.37 -0.16 -7.15
CA GLU A 146 11.62 0.42 -8.47
C GLU A 146 10.38 0.34 -9.38
N TRP A 147 10.34 1.22 -10.39
CA TRP A 147 9.26 1.23 -11.37
C TRP A 147 9.17 -0.13 -12.11
N ASP A 148 7.95 -0.66 -12.23
CA ASP A 148 7.60 -1.96 -12.84
C ASP A 148 8.24 -3.21 -12.22
N GLN A 149 8.91 -3.12 -11.06
CA GLN A 149 9.55 -4.26 -10.38
C GLN A 149 8.59 -5.44 -10.16
N TYR A 150 7.33 -5.16 -9.80
CA TYR A 150 6.31 -6.18 -9.53
C TYR A 150 5.28 -6.37 -10.65
N SER A 151 5.54 -5.88 -11.87
CA SER A 151 4.56 -6.00 -12.97
C SER A 151 4.17 -7.44 -13.29
N ARG A 152 5.05 -8.43 -13.06
CA ARG A 152 4.74 -9.87 -13.28
C ARG A 152 3.90 -10.49 -12.16
N SER A 153 4.00 -9.96 -10.95
CA SER A 153 3.27 -10.44 -9.77
C SER A 153 2.09 -9.54 -9.41
N VAL A 154 1.76 -8.54 -10.24
CA VAL A 154 0.65 -7.62 -9.98
C VAL A 154 -0.68 -8.36 -9.86
N SER A 155 -0.88 -9.43 -10.63
CA SER A 155 -2.09 -10.26 -10.53
C SER A 155 -2.24 -10.88 -9.14
N GLU A 156 -1.15 -11.35 -8.53
CA GLU A 156 -1.17 -11.87 -7.15
C GLU A 156 -1.51 -10.76 -6.15
N VAL A 157 -0.99 -9.53 -6.35
CA VAL A 157 -1.35 -8.37 -5.52
C VAL A 157 -2.85 -8.04 -5.64
N LEU A 158 -3.38 -8.03 -6.87
CA LEU A 158 -4.80 -7.76 -7.12
C LEU A 158 -5.72 -8.85 -6.55
N GLU A 159 -5.28 -10.10 -6.57
CA GLU A 159 -5.96 -11.21 -5.91
C GLU A 159 -6.08 -10.93 -4.41
N ARG A 160 -4.99 -10.50 -3.75
CA ARG A 160 -5.04 -10.13 -2.32
C ARG A 160 -5.96 -8.96 -2.02
N VAL A 161 -6.01 -7.95 -2.90
CA VAL A 161 -6.96 -6.84 -2.76
C VAL A 161 -8.40 -7.37 -2.85
N THR A 162 -8.67 -8.19 -3.85
CA THR A 162 -9.99 -8.76 -4.12
C THR A 162 -10.47 -9.67 -2.98
N ASP A 163 -9.60 -10.52 -2.45
CA ASP A 163 -9.91 -11.41 -1.33
C ASP A 163 -10.29 -10.65 -0.07
N ASN A 164 -9.61 -9.53 0.20
CA ASN A 164 -9.96 -8.67 1.33
C ASN A 164 -11.29 -7.96 1.15
N LEU A 165 -11.67 -7.58 -0.08
CA LEU A 165 -12.98 -7.00 -0.38
C LEU A 165 -14.11 -8.04 -0.30
N ARG A 166 -13.90 -9.26 -0.82
CA ARG A 166 -14.90 -10.35 -0.80
C ARG A 166 -15.23 -10.85 0.60
N ALA A 167 -14.29 -10.78 1.54
CA ALA A 167 -14.48 -11.22 2.92
C ALA A 167 -15.44 -10.31 3.73
N ILE A 168 -16.09 -9.32 3.09
CA ILE A 168 -16.88 -8.29 3.75
C ILE A 168 -18.28 -8.23 3.14
N SER A 169 -19.30 -8.05 3.99
CA SER A 169 -20.63 -7.62 3.59
C SER A 169 -20.74 -6.10 3.77
N GLY A 170 -20.50 -5.32 2.70
CA GLY A 170 -20.57 -3.86 2.71
C GLY A 170 -19.23 -3.13 2.86
N ILE A 171 -19.26 -1.85 3.24
CA ILE A 171 -18.05 -1.02 3.35
C ILE A 171 -17.38 -1.23 4.71
N VAL A 172 -16.23 -1.90 4.74
CA VAL A 172 -15.35 -1.93 5.92
C VAL A 172 -14.26 -0.88 5.76
N VAL A 173 -14.36 0.15 6.59
CA VAL A 173 -13.54 1.37 6.58
C VAL A 173 -12.02 1.09 6.53
N PRO A 174 -11.42 0.31 7.45
CA PRO A 174 -9.98 0.13 7.47
C PRO A 174 -9.44 -0.58 6.21
N ILE A 175 -10.16 -1.60 5.72
CA ILE A 175 -9.78 -2.34 4.51
C ILE A 175 -9.93 -1.46 3.26
N THR A 176 -11.10 -0.85 3.06
CA THR A 176 -11.40 -0.01 1.89
C THR A 176 -10.40 1.16 1.78
N THR A 177 -10.02 1.75 2.92
CA THR A 177 -9.00 2.80 2.99
C THR A 177 -7.65 2.32 2.44
N GLN A 178 -7.24 1.09 2.77
CA GLN A 178 -6.00 0.49 2.29
C GLN A 178 -6.07 0.05 0.83
N VAL A 179 -7.25 -0.34 0.33
CA VAL A 179 -7.47 -0.63 -1.09
C VAL A 179 -7.29 0.63 -1.94
N PHE A 180 -7.83 1.77 -1.51
CA PHE A 180 -7.62 3.05 -2.19
C PHE A 180 -6.15 3.50 -2.13
N LEU A 181 -5.46 3.28 -1.01
CA LEU A 181 -4.01 3.52 -0.95
C LEU A 181 -3.24 2.60 -1.91
N CYS A 182 -3.59 1.30 -1.93
CA CYS A 182 -2.99 0.31 -2.82
C CYS A 182 -3.09 0.74 -4.27
N THR A 183 -4.29 1.14 -4.69
CA THR A 183 -4.57 1.62 -6.04
C THR A 183 -3.67 2.79 -6.41
N ARG A 184 -3.53 3.79 -5.53
CA ARG A 184 -2.65 4.94 -5.77
C ARG A 184 -1.18 4.53 -5.87
N VAL A 185 -0.74 3.60 -5.03
CA VAL A 185 0.63 3.05 -5.07
C VAL A 185 0.88 2.32 -6.39
N LEU A 186 -0.03 1.42 -6.80
CA LEU A 186 0.09 0.66 -8.04
C LEU A 186 0.16 1.58 -9.26
N ILE A 187 -0.71 2.59 -9.35
CA ILE A 187 -0.68 3.61 -10.40
C ILE A 187 0.66 4.36 -10.45
N SER A 188 1.30 4.57 -9.29
CA SER A 188 2.58 5.28 -9.18
C SER A 188 3.82 4.43 -9.42
N ARG A 189 3.67 3.10 -9.52
CA ARG A 189 4.79 2.15 -9.60
C ARG A 189 4.71 1.14 -10.73
N ILE A 190 3.53 0.95 -11.33
CA ILE A 190 3.29 -0.06 -12.35
C ILE A 190 2.74 0.61 -13.60
N SER A 191 3.23 0.15 -14.75
CA SER A 191 2.76 0.53 -16.07
C SER A 191 1.25 0.30 -16.25
N SER A 192 0.59 1.21 -16.95
CA SER A 192 -0.86 1.20 -17.17
C SER A 192 -1.35 -0.06 -17.88
N ALA A 193 -0.52 -0.65 -18.76
CA ALA A 193 -0.83 -1.89 -19.47
C ALA A 193 -1.16 -3.05 -18.51
N SER A 194 -0.48 -3.12 -17.36
CA SER A 194 -0.63 -4.18 -16.36
C SER A 194 -1.76 -3.91 -15.36
N LEU A 195 -2.39 -2.73 -15.40
CA LEU A 195 -3.37 -2.28 -14.41
C LEU A 195 -4.82 -2.34 -14.91
N ALA A 196 -5.11 -2.91 -16.08
CA ALA A 196 -6.47 -2.97 -16.62
C ALA A 196 -7.50 -3.55 -15.61
N SER A 197 -7.15 -4.67 -14.95
CA SER A 197 -8.02 -5.33 -13.97
C SER A 197 -8.23 -4.54 -12.67
N LEU A 198 -7.28 -3.66 -12.29
CA LEU A 198 -7.37 -2.85 -11.08
C LEU A 198 -8.63 -1.96 -11.08
N TRP A 199 -9.01 -1.46 -12.26
CA TRP A 199 -10.13 -0.54 -12.41
C TRP A 199 -11.48 -1.20 -12.14
N HIS A 200 -11.64 -2.45 -12.58
CA HIS A 200 -12.84 -3.24 -12.30
C HIS A 200 -13.01 -3.53 -10.80
N ILE A 201 -11.91 -3.56 -10.04
CA ILE A 201 -11.93 -3.76 -8.60
C ILE A 201 -12.24 -2.44 -7.88
N VAL A 202 -11.56 -1.34 -8.22
CA VAL A 202 -11.60 -0.13 -7.41
C VAL A 202 -12.77 0.82 -7.72
N ILE A 203 -13.25 0.87 -8.97
CA ILE A 203 -14.33 1.80 -9.36
C ILE A 203 -15.63 1.51 -8.59
N PRO A 204 -16.11 0.24 -8.49
CA PRO A 204 -17.32 -0.06 -7.72
C PRO A 204 -17.20 0.36 -6.25
N GLU A 205 -16.05 0.12 -5.64
CA GLU A 205 -15.79 0.50 -4.24
C GLU A 205 -15.78 2.02 -4.05
N LEU A 206 -15.16 2.76 -4.97
CA LEU A 206 -15.13 4.23 -4.95
C LEU A 206 -16.54 4.81 -5.07
N VAL A 207 -17.34 4.30 -6.00
CA VAL A 207 -18.75 4.71 -6.18
C VAL A 207 -19.58 4.36 -4.95
N SER A 208 -19.41 3.17 -4.39
CA SER A 208 -20.10 2.72 -3.17
C SER A 208 -19.83 3.65 -1.99
N VAL A 209 -18.57 4.05 -1.78
CA VAL A 209 -18.19 5.02 -0.74
C VAL A 209 -18.87 6.36 -0.98
N PHE A 210 -18.74 6.97 -2.16
CA PHE A 210 -19.37 8.27 -2.42
C PHE A 210 -20.89 8.22 -2.29
N LYS A 211 -21.53 7.15 -2.76
CA LYS A 211 -22.97 6.94 -2.59
C LYS A 211 -23.35 6.83 -1.12
N ASN A 212 -22.60 6.08 -0.31
CA ASN A 212 -22.87 5.97 1.12
C ASN A 212 -22.81 7.33 1.84
N PHE A 213 -21.83 8.16 1.51
CA PHE A 213 -21.74 9.51 2.04
C PHE A 213 -22.87 10.41 1.52
N ALA A 214 -23.16 10.37 0.21
CA ALA A 214 -24.22 11.14 -0.40
C ALA A 214 -25.61 10.81 0.16
N ASP A 215 -25.94 9.53 0.33
CA ASP A 215 -27.23 9.07 0.88
C ASP A 215 -27.40 9.53 2.34
N ARG A 216 -26.33 9.51 3.15
CA ARG A 216 -26.36 10.01 4.53
C ARG A 216 -26.51 11.54 4.60
N LEU A 217 -25.97 12.26 3.62
CA LEU A 217 -26.09 13.72 3.53
C LEU A 217 -27.49 14.12 3.03
N HIS A 218 -28.02 13.45 1.99
CA HIS A 218 -29.32 13.74 1.38
C HIS A 218 -30.52 13.09 2.09
N GLY A 219 -30.31 12.10 2.96
CA GLY A 219 -31.33 11.57 3.86
C GLY A 219 -31.91 12.61 4.83
N ARG A 220 -31.25 13.77 4.95
CA ARG A 220 -31.83 15.02 5.46
C ARG A 220 -32.19 15.88 4.25
N LYS A 221 -33.48 16.16 4.02
CA LYS A 221 -33.94 17.23 3.11
C LYS A 221 -33.46 18.61 3.63
N GLY A 222 -32.16 18.88 3.51
CA GLY A 222 -31.51 20.07 4.04
C GLY A 222 -30.50 20.65 3.03
N PRO A 223 -30.05 21.90 3.24
CA PRO A 223 -29.16 22.59 2.32
C PRO A 223 -27.81 21.88 2.19
N ALA A 224 -27.03 22.28 1.19
CA ALA A 224 -25.72 21.73 0.81
C ALA A 224 -24.84 21.32 2.00
N PRO A 225 -24.03 20.24 1.87
CA PRO A 225 -23.23 19.71 2.96
C PRO A 225 -22.30 20.78 3.53
N THR A 226 -22.70 21.35 4.66
CA THR A 226 -21.91 22.35 5.37
C THR A 226 -20.78 21.64 6.11
N ALA A 227 -19.66 22.33 6.39
CA ALA A 227 -18.56 21.76 7.19
C ALA A 227 -19.04 21.16 8.54
N ILE A 228 -20.11 21.72 9.10
CA ILE A 228 -20.79 21.26 10.32
C ILE A 228 -21.41 19.87 10.15
N ALA A 229 -21.93 19.52 8.97
CA ALA A 229 -22.50 18.20 8.70
C ALA A 229 -21.41 17.11 8.66
N LEU A 230 -20.21 17.46 8.18
CA LEU A 230 -19.06 16.54 8.15
C LEU A 230 -18.46 16.30 9.54
N GLN A 231 -18.52 17.29 10.45
CA GLN A 231 -18.05 17.13 11.84
C GLN A 231 -18.83 16.07 12.63
N GLN A 232 -20.04 15.70 12.19
CA GLN A 232 -20.85 14.65 12.83
C GLN A 232 -20.36 13.23 12.50
N TYR A 233 -19.44 13.07 11.55
CA TYR A 233 -18.93 11.75 11.17
C TYR A 233 -17.81 11.29 12.10
N PRO A 234 -17.74 9.97 12.40
CA PRO A 234 -16.58 9.39 13.05
C PRO A 234 -15.30 9.69 12.27
N LEU A 235 -14.19 9.96 12.96
CA LEU A 235 -12.91 10.29 12.33
C LEU A 235 -12.45 9.24 11.31
N SER A 236 -12.72 7.95 11.56
CA SER A 236 -12.41 6.86 10.64
C SER A 236 -13.16 6.96 9.30
N GLN A 237 -14.43 7.39 9.33
CA GLN A 237 -15.23 7.63 8.13
C GLN A 237 -14.68 8.83 7.34
N LEU A 238 -14.26 9.89 8.03
CA LEU A 238 -13.61 11.03 7.39
C LEU A 238 -12.27 10.64 6.72
N TYR A 239 -11.50 9.75 7.34
CA TYR A 239 -10.29 9.20 6.72
C TYR A 239 -10.59 8.37 5.46
N LEU A 240 -11.67 7.58 5.46
CA LEU A 240 -12.11 6.85 4.28
C LEU A 240 -12.51 7.81 3.15
N LEU A 241 -13.33 8.83 3.45
CA LEU A 241 -13.72 9.85 2.48
C LEU A 241 -12.51 10.58 1.91
N LEU A 242 -11.55 10.98 2.77
CA LEU A 242 -10.30 11.59 2.32
C LEU A 242 -9.50 10.66 1.42
N SER A 243 -9.46 9.36 1.73
CA SER A 243 -8.78 8.36 0.90
C SER A 243 -9.45 8.22 -0.47
N ALA A 244 -10.79 8.19 -0.51
CA ALA A 244 -11.59 8.18 -1.73
C ALA A 244 -11.33 9.43 -2.59
N CYS A 245 -11.37 10.62 -1.99
CA CYS A 245 -11.07 11.88 -2.69
C CYS A 245 -9.64 11.92 -3.23
N LYS A 246 -8.64 11.44 -2.47
CA LYS A 246 -7.25 11.35 -2.93
C LYS A 246 -7.10 10.40 -4.12
N LEU A 247 -7.82 9.28 -4.12
CA LEU A 247 -7.85 8.37 -5.25
C LEU A 247 -8.52 9.02 -6.46
N LEU A 248 -9.70 9.62 -6.29
CA LEU A 248 -10.41 10.32 -7.35
C LEU A 248 -9.53 11.42 -7.98
N ALA A 249 -8.88 12.25 -7.16
CA ALA A 249 -7.94 13.25 -7.63
C ALA A 249 -6.77 12.63 -8.41
N THR A 250 -6.23 11.50 -7.92
CA THR A 250 -5.18 10.77 -8.64
C THR A 250 -5.67 10.29 -10.00
N MET A 251 -6.91 9.77 -10.08
CA MET A 251 -7.52 9.29 -11.33
C MET A 251 -7.77 10.41 -12.33
N LEU A 252 -8.23 11.58 -11.87
CA LEU A 252 -8.50 12.75 -12.72
C LEU A 252 -7.22 13.42 -13.22
N LEU A 253 -6.12 13.33 -12.47
CA LEU A 253 -4.82 13.89 -12.84
C LEU A 253 -3.94 12.90 -13.61
N LEU A 254 -4.42 11.70 -13.94
CA LEU A 254 -3.66 10.74 -14.73
C LEU A 254 -3.51 11.25 -16.17
N PRO A 255 -2.28 11.31 -16.72
CA PRO A 255 -2.12 11.61 -18.14
C PRO A 255 -2.73 10.48 -18.99
N GLU A 256 -3.22 10.83 -20.18
CA GLU A 256 -4.02 9.94 -21.03
C GLU A 256 -3.29 8.62 -21.39
N ASN A 257 -1.96 8.64 -21.44
CA ASN A 257 -1.12 7.45 -21.66
C ASN A 257 -1.09 6.46 -20.48
N LYS A 258 -1.45 6.92 -19.27
CA LYS A 258 -1.55 6.11 -18.06
C LYS A 258 -2.99 5.85 -17.63
N ALA A 259 -3.94 6.59 -18.22
CA ALA A 259 -5.35 6.38 -17.98
C ALA A 259 -5.79 5.01 -18.51
N PRO A 260 -6.83 4.40 -17.90
CA PRO A 260 -7.32 3.10 -18.34
C PRO A 260 -7.90 3.25 -19.73
N GLN A 261 -7.67 2.26 -20.61
CA GLN A 261 -8.40 2.16 -21.87
C GLN A 261 -9.94 2.14 -21.65
N LEU A 262 -10.41 1.78 -20.45
CA LEU A 262 -11.83 1.87 -20.06
C LEU A 262 -12.40 3.28 -20.18
N PHE A 263 -11.62 4.32 -19.83
CA PHE A 263 -12.05 5.72 -19.97
C PHE A 263 -11.97 6.22 -21.42
N LEU A 264 -11.03 5.70 -22.20
CA LEU A 264 -10.83 6.09 -23.59
C LEU A 264 -11.83 5.42 -24.53
N ARG A 265 -12.19 4.15 -24.29
CA ARG A 265 -13.20 3.45 -25.09
C ARG A 265 -14.62 4.03 -24.92
N ALA A 266 -14.89 4.68 -23.80
CA ALA A 266 -16.11 5.47 -23.61
C ALA A 266 -16.12 6.76 -24.45
N LYS A 267 -14.95 7.37 -24.73
CA LYS A 267 -14.84 8.47 -25.70
C LYS A 267 -14.98 7.96 -27.13
N ASP A 268 -14.39 6.81 -27.45
CA ASP A 268 -14.44 6.25 -28.81
C ASP A 268 -15.82 5.66 -29.16
N GLY A 269 -16.60 5.22 -28.17
CA GLY A 269 -17.98 4.74 -28.35
C GLY A 269 -19.02 5.83 -28.61
N ILE A 270 -18.63 7.12 -28.62
CA ILE A 270 -19.49 8.27 -28.95
C ILE A 270 -19.34 8.68 -30.42
N GLY A 271 -18.36 8.12 -31.15
CA GLY A 271 -18.21 8.30 -32.58
C GLY A 271 -18.47 6.99 -33.31
N LEU A 272 -19.65 6.90 -33.96
CA LEU A 272 -20.15 5.88 -34.92
C LEU A 272 -21.46 5.21 -34.48
N ALA A 273 -22.49 6.01 -34.24
CA ALA A 273 -23.87 5.57 -34.38
C ALA A 273 -24.67 6.69 -35.06
N ASN A 274 -24.45 6.85 -36.37
CA ASN A 274 -25.45 7.45 -37.23
C ASN A 274 -26.14 6.30 -37.95
N GLU A 275 -27.30 5.89 -37.44
CA GLU A 275 -28.53 5.66 -38.23
C GLU A 275 -29.66 5.16 -37.32
N GLY A 276 -30.74 5.96 -37.25
CA GLY A 276 -32.13 5.52 -37.14
C GLY A 276 -32.61 4.83 -35.86
N GLY A 277 -33.32 5.58 -35.01
CA GLY A 277 -34.36 5.04 -34.12
C GLY A 277 -34.15 5.29 -32.62
N ALA A 278 -35.07 6.04 -32.00
CA ALA A 278 -35.17 6.18 -30.55
C ALA A 278 -35.45 4.80 -29.89
N PRO A 279 -34.99 4.55 -28.64
CA PRO A 279 -35.76 5.03 -27.49
C PRO A 279 -34.93 5.53 -26.29
N GLU A 280 -35.62 6.22 -25.38
CA GLU A 280 -35.17 6.75 -24.10
C GLU A 280 -34.40 5.74 -23.24
N GLN A 281 -33.19 6.08 -22.79
CA GLN A 281 -32.62 5.57 -21.54
C GLN A 281 -31.74 6.64 -20.85
N HIS A 282 -32.00 6.84 -19.56
CA HIS A 282 -31.34 7.77 -18.65
C HIS A 282 -29.80 7.62 -18.66
N ALA A 283 -29.10 8.53 -19.35
CA ALA A 283 -27.66 8.70 -19.23
C ALA A 283 -27.35 9.82 -18.23
N TRP A 284 -26.71 9.46 -17.11
CA TRP A 284 -26.18 10.42 -16.14
C TRP A 284 -25.02 11.20 -16.77
N SER A 285 -25.33 12.37 -17.35
CA SER A 285 -24.32 13.33 -17.81
C SER A 285 -23.94 14.24 -16.62
N ILE A 286 -22.78 13.98 -16.01
CA ILE A 286 -22.13 14.99 -15.18
C ILE A 286 -21.47 15.99 -16.14
N LYS A 287 -22.20 17.07 -16.45
CA LYS A 287 -21.60 18.26 -17.06
C LYS A 287 -20.73 18.94 -16.01
N VAL A 288 -19.42 18.76 -16.11
CA VAL A 288 -18.46 19.67 -15.48
C VAL A 288 -18.32 20.87 -16.41
N THR A 289 -19.10 21.91 -16.14
CA THR A 289 -18.89 23.24 -16.75
C THR A 289 -18.03 24.09 -15.82
N GLY A 290 -16.77 24.26 -16.23
CA GLY A 290 -16.06 25.55 -16.29
C GLY A 290 -15.81 26.35 -15.01
N LEU A 291 -14.51 26.47 -14.70
CA LEU A 291 -13.82 27.43 -13.81
C LEU A 291 -13.93 27.20 -12.30
#